data_AF-A0A968SIL9-F1
#
_entry.id   AF-A0A968SIL9-F1
#
_cell.length_a   1.000
_cell.length_b   1.000
_cell.length_c   1.000
_cell.angle_alpha   90.00
_cell.angle_beta   90.00
_cell.angle_gamma   90.00
#
_symmetry.space_group_name_H-M   'P 1'
#
loop_
_entity.id
_entity.type
_entity.pdbx_description
1 polymer ?
#
loop_
_entity_poly.entity_id
_entity_poly.type
_entity_poly.pdbx_seq_one_letter_code
_entity_poly.pdbx_strand_id
1 'polypeptide(L)'
;MKTLNLLDTIAILNSVSIDRLTLVRARISISGLPSGQVGTIVEIYDNREENQYLVEFADNQGCEYAMAILKENEVLALHYELTIAPAP
;
A
#
# COMPACT_ATOMS: atom_id res chain seq x y z
N MET A 1 -10.00 5.94 -14.26
CA MET A 1 -8.92 6.06 -13.25
C MET A 1 -7.61 5.72 -13.94
N LYS A 2 -6.48 6.29 -13.49
CA LYS A 2 -5.17 5.95 -14.04
C LYS A 2 -4.83 4.50 -13.64
N THR A 3 -4.27 3.72 -14.57
CA THR A 3 -3.76 2.38 -14.26
C THR A 3 -2.64 2.49 -13.24
N LEU A 4 -2.74 1.74 -12.15
CA LEU A 4 -1.71 1.62 -11.13
C LEU A 4 -0.51 0.83 -11.66
N ASN A 5 0.69 1.29 -11.35
CA ASN A 5 1.94 0.71 -11.81
C ASN A 5 2.77 0.20 -10.63
N LEU A 6 3.80 -0.58 -10.95
CA LEU A 6 4.79 -1.00 -9.98
C LEU A 6 5.44 0.24 -9.33
N LEU A 7 5.61 0.21 -8.02
CA LEU A 7 6.14 1.28 -7.17
C LEU A 7 5.25 2.51 -7.02
N ASP A 8 4.01 2.48 -7.51
CA ASP A 8 3.06 3.54 -7.17
C ASP A 8 2.79 3.52 -5.65
N THR A 9 2.82 4.69 -5.04
CA THR A 9 2.36 4.89 -3.66
C THR A 9 0.84 4.99 -3.65
N ILE A 10 0.20 4.25 -2.75
CA ILE A 10 -1.25 4.20 -2.61
C ILE A 10 -1.67 4.45 -1.16
N ALA A 11 -2.92 4.85 -0.96
CA ALA A 11 -3.60 4.75 0.32
C ALA A 11 -4.69 3.67 0.24
N ILE A 12 -4.89 2.90 1.31
CA ILE A 12 -6.00 1.96 1.39
C ILE A 12 -7.31 2.71 1.68
N LEU A 13 -8.38 2.39 0.96
CA LEU A 13 -9.68 3.05 1.09
C LEU A 13 -10.47 2.55 2.30
N ASN A 14 -10.32 1.27 2.63
CA ASN A 14 -11.01 0.60 3.73
C ASN A 14 -10.00 -0.03 4.69
N SER A 15 -10.41 -0.26 5.94
CA SER A 15 -9.58 -0.98 6.91
C SER A 15 -9.31 -2.41 6.44
N VAL A 16 -8.07 -2.88 6.57
CA VAL A 16 -7.66 -4.24 6.23
C VAL A 16 -7.49 -5.05 7.51
N SER A 17 -8.24 -6.14 7.65
CA SER A 17 -8.12 -7.06 8.80
C SER A 17 -6.74 -7.70 8.85
N ILE A 18 -6.25 -7.98 10.07
CA ILE A 18 -4.99 -8.68 10.30
C ILE A 18 -4.91 -10.04 9.56
N ASP A 19 -6.04 -10.73 9.39
CA ASP A 19 -6.09 -12.03 8.70
C ASP A 19 -5.73 -11.96 7.22
N ARG A 20 -5.79 -10.76 6.63
CA ARG A 20 -5.38 -10.49 5.25
C ARG A 20 -3.92 -10.02 5.15
N LEU A 21 -3.25 -9.81 6.29
CA LEU A 21 -1.89 -9.30 6.33
C LEU A 21 -0.90 -10.47 6.44
N THR A 22 0.14 -10.41 5.63
CA THR A 22 1.35 -11.18 5.87
C THR A 22 2.28 -10.32 6.72
N LEU A 23 2.44 -10.66 8.00
CA LEU A 23 3.33 -9.92 8.90
C LEU A 23 4.77 -10.36 8.67
N VAL A 24 5.62 -9.40 8.32
CA VAL A 24 7.07 -9.64 8.11
C VAL A 24 7.83 -9.58 9.44
N ARG A 25 7.32 -8.78 10.40
CA ARG A 25 7.91 -8.64 11.74
C ARG A 25 6.93 -9.08 12.84
N ALA A 26 7.26 -10.17 13.52
CA ALA A 26 6.47 -10.75 14.62
C ALA A 26 6.29 -9.85 15.86
N ARG A 27 7.01 -8.72 15.96
CA ARG A 27 6.96 -7.82 17.13
C ARG A 27 6.00 -6.65 17.00
N ILE A 28 5.33 -6.48 15.86
CA ILE A 28 4.35 -5.41 15.72
C ILE A 28 2.97 -5.94 16.07
N SER A 29 2.42 -5.46 17.19
CA SER A 29 1.02 -5.71 17.56
C SER A 29 0.13 -4.71 16.84
N ILE A 30 -0.26 -5.03 15.61
CA ILE A 30 -1.36 -4.35 14.90
C ILE A 30 -2.61 -5.22 14.93
N SER A 31 -3.78 -4.62 15.09
CA SER A 31 -5.08 -5.29 14.94
C SER A 31 -5.59 -5.31 13.50
N GLY A 32 -4.88 -4.63 12.61
CA GLY A 32 -5.22 -4.40 11.20
C GLY A 32 -4.64 -3.08 10.73
N LEU A 33 -4.87 -2.74 9.46
CA LEU A 33 -4.48 -1.46 8.89
C LEU A 33 -5.70 -0.54 8.80
N PRO A 34 -5.62 0.71 9.29
CA PRO A 34 -6.72 1.67 9.18
C PRO A 34 -6.86 2.22 7.76
N SER A 35 -8.07 2.67 7.39
CA SER A 35 -8.28 3.44 6.16
C SER A 35 -7.33 4.64 6.12
N GLY A 36 -6.78 4.92 4.93
CA GLY A 36 -5.76 5.95 4.71
C GLY A 36 -4.33 5.48 4.95
N GLN A 37 -4.10 4.26 5.45
CA GLN A 37 -2.75 3.70 5.56
C GLN A 37 -2.08 3.68 4.18
N VAL A 38 -0.87 4.26 4.13
CA VAL A 38 -0.08 4.36 2.91
C VAL A 38 0.79 3.13 2.73
N GLY A 39 0.88 2.63 1.51
CA GLY A 39 1.73 1.53 1.10
C GLY A 39 2.25 1.69 -0.32
N THR A 40 3.12 0.78 -0.74
CA THR A 40 3.76 0.78 -2.06
C THR A 40 3.40 -0.50 -2.80
N ILE A 41 3.03 -0.39 -4.07
CA ILE A 41 2.78 -1.57 -4.92
C ILE A 41 4.12 -2.23 -5.28
N VAL A 42 4.31 -3.48 -4.88
CA VAL A 42 5.54 -4.25 -5.15
C VAL A 42 5.32 -5.43 -6.08
N GLU A 43 4.07 -5.82 -6.35
CA GLU A 43 3.71 -6.77 -7.40
C GLU A 43 2.32 -6.46 -7.95
N ILE A 44 2.10 -6.75 -9.23
CA ILE A 44 0.81 -6.63 -9.91
C ILE A 44 0.42 -8.01 -10.43
N TYR A 45 -0.72 -8.50 -9.98
CA TYR A 45 -1.37 -9.67 -10.54
C TYR A 45 -2.45 -9.20 -11.53
N ASP A 46 -2.14 -9.34 -12.82
CA ASP A 46 -3.09 -9.08 -13.90
C ASP A 46 -4.02 -10.28 -14.03
N ASN A 47 -5.23 -10.11 -13.50
CA ASN A 47 -6.29 -11.08 -13.59
C ASN A 47 -7.30 -10.52 -14.60
N ARG A 48 -7.73 -11.32 -15.58
CA ARG A 48 -8.64 -10.92 -16.67
C ARG A 48 -9.93 -10.21 -16.22
N GLU A 49 -10.32 -10.35 -14.95
CA GLU A 49 -11.52 -9.74 -14.37
C GLU A 49 -11.25 -8.51 -13.48
N GLU A 50 -10.17 -8.52 -12.68
CA GLU A 50 -9.84 -7.45 -11.74
C GLU A 50 -8.36 -7.51 -11.35
N ASN A 51 -7.64 -6.39 -11.51
CA ASN A 51 -6.25 -6.30 -11.07
C ASN A 51 -6.14 -6.41 -9.55
N GLN A 52 -5.14 -7.16 -9.11
CA GLN A 52 -4.75 -7.24 -7.71
C GLN A 52 -3.31 -6.77 -7.53
N TYR A 53 -3.03 -6.19 -6.37
CA TYR A 53 -1.78 -5.55 -6.05
C TYR A 53 -1.23 -6.13 -4.76
N LEU A 54 0.00 -6.63 -4.80
CA LEU A 54 0.75 -6.86 -3.57
C LEU A 54 1.28 -5.52 -3.10
N VAL A 55 0.86 -5.10 -1.91
CA VAL A 55 1.25 -3.83 -1.32
C VAL A 55 2.10 -4.09 -0.09
N GLU A 56 3.28 -3.48 -0.05
CA GLU A 56 4.12 -3.43 1.16
C GLU A 56 3.73 -2.23 2.03
N PHE A 57 3.84 -2.41 3.34
CA PHE A 57 3.66 -1.36 4.34
C PHE A 57 4.93 -1.24 5.18
N ALA A 58 5.51 -0.05 5.18
CA ALA A 58 6.73 0.28 5.90
C ALA A 58 6.47 1.24 7.05
N ASP A 59 7.28 1.14 8.10
CA ASP A 59 7.27 2.08 9.22
C ASP A 59 7.95 3.41 8.83
N ASN A 60 7.97 4.36 9.77
CA ASN A 60 8.58 5.69 9.54
C ASN A 60 10.11 5.64 9.35
N GLN A 61 10.75 4.49 9.52
CA GLN A 61 12.18 4.27 9.24
C GLN A 61 12.39 3.59 7.87
N GLY A 62 11.33 3.41 7.09
CA GLY A 62 11.39 2.71 5.80
C GLY A 62 11.56 1.20 5.96
N CYS A 63 11.28 0.63 7.14
CA CYS A 63 11.35 -0.80 7.36
C CYS A 63 9.98 -1.43 7.12
N GLU A 64 9.93 -2.40 6.21
CA GLU A 64 8.74 -3.21 5.97
C GLU A 64 8.28 -3.95 7.25
N TYR A 65 6.97 -3.94 7.48
CA TYR A 65 6.37 -4.69 8.59
C TYR A 65 5.20 -5.59 8.21
N ALA A 66 4.50 -5.28 7.12
CA ALA A 66 3.36 -6.08 6.65
C ALA A 66 3.21 -5.96 5.14
N MET A 67 2.57 -6.96 4.54
CA MET A 67 2.10 -6.93 3.16
C MET A 67 0.62 -7.35 3.09
N ALA A 68 -0.08 -6.90 2.06
CA ALA A 68 -1.43 -7.37 1.75
C ALA A 68 -1.67 -7.43 0.24
N ILE A 69 -2.49 -8.38 -0.19
CA ILE A 69 -3.05 -8.38 -1.55
C ILE A 69 -4.35 -7.57 -1.51
N LEU A 70 -4.37 -6.48 -2.27
CA LEU A 70 -5.48 -5.54 -2.36
C LEU A 70 -6.00 -5.45 -3.80
N LYS A 71 -7.30 -5.27 -3.95
CA LYS A 71 -7.96 -5.06 -5.24
C LYS A 71 -7.88 -3.60 -5.68
N GLU A 72 -8.08 -3.35 -6.97
CA GLU A 72 -8.12 -1.98 -7.52
C GLU A 72 -9.12 -1.07 -6.81
N ASN A 73 -10.28 -1.59 -6.40
CA ASN A 73 -11.30 -0.82 -5.68
C ASN A 73 -11.03 -0.64 -4.18
N GLU A 74 -9.95 -1.21 -3.64
CA GLU A 74 -9.54 -1.07 -2.23
C GLU A 74 -8.45 -0.02 -2.03
N VAL A 75 -7.92 0.55 -3.11
CA VAL A 75 -6.76 1.46 -3.08
C VAL A 75 -7.02 2.76 -3.83
N LEU A 76 -6.31 3.80 -3.42
CA LEU A 76 -6.28 5.11 -4.08
C LEU A 76 -4.84 5.48 -4.41
N ALA A 77 -4.57 5.72 -5.69
CA ALA A 77 -3.27 6.23 -6.14
C ALA A 77 -2.96 7.59 -5.50
N LEU A 78 -1.80 7.72 -4.85
CA LEU A 78 -1.32 8.99 -4.32
C LEU A 78 -0.34 9.59 -5.31
N HIS A 79 -0.81 10.57 -6.08
CA HIS A 79 0.04 11.32 -7.00
C HIS A 79 0.69 12.48 -6.27
N TYR A 80 1.84 12.22 -5.64
CA TYR A 80 2.69 13.28 -5.14
C TYR A 80 3.51 13.86 -6.30
N GLU A 81 3.21 15.10 -6.68
CA GLU A 81 4.22 15.90 -7.34
C GLU A 81 5.18 16.39 -6.26
N LEU A 82 6.43 15.91 -6.30
CA LEU A 82 7.50 16.45 -5.47
C LEU A 82 7.66 17.93 -5.85
N THR A 83 6.99 18.79 -5.10
CA THR A 83 7.25 20.22 -5.13
C THR A 83 8.59 20.41 -4.44
N ILE A 84 9.63 20.62 -5.25
CA ILE A 84 10.94 21.01 -4.75
C ILE A 84 10.72 22.30 -3.96
N ALA A 85 10.83 22.24 -2.64
CA ALA A 85 10.87 23.45 -1.83
C ALA A 85 12.07 24.28 -2.35
N PRO A 86 11.87 25.56 -2.71
CA PRO A 86 12.99 26.39 -3.14
C PRO A 86 14.04 26.37 -2.02
N ALA A 87 15.31 26.20 -2.41
CA ALA A 87 16.43 26.23 -1.47
C ALA A 87 16.39 27.52 -0.62
N PRO A 88 16.75 27.45 0.67
CA PRO A 88 16.72 28.60 1.58
C PRO A 88 17.65 29.73 1.15
#